data_AF-A0A1R0GWP2-F1
#
_entry.id   AF-A0A1R0GWP2-F1
#
_cell.length_a   1.000
_cell.length_b   1.000
_cell.length_c   1.000
_cell.angle_alpha   90.00
_cell.angle_beta   90.00
_cell.angle_gamma   90.00
#
_symmetry.space_group_name_H-M   'P 1'
#
loop_
_entity.id
_entity.type
_entity.pdbx_description
1 polymer ?
#
loop_
_entity_poly.entity_id
_entity_poly.type
_entity_poly.pdbx_seq_one_letter_code
_entity_poly.pdbx_strand_id
1 'polypeptide(L)'
;MLEEQEDNLNEFSCSEFIVTANLWSVDMTTPLDMASPHRSLDYDESEWLSSMVMSISGKNVANGVYLQDLDGNMGVFFMFDDISVKKPGEYRIRFGLTRLPVHFSETQSFLSELDHVFSDVLTVYSGKKFPGVLPSSPLSKFFFGQGAAKTYKGRK
;
A
#
# COMPACT_ATOMS: atom_id res chain seq x y z
N MET A 1 -35.47 36.33 -7.84
CA MET A 1 -34.52 36.14 -6.74
C MET A 1 -33.89 34.78 -6.98
N LEU A 2 -32.77 34.80 -7.70
CA LEU A 2 -31.92 33.65 -7.94
C LEU A 2 -30.93 33.67 -6.78
N GLU A 3 -31.19 32.88 -5.74
CA GLU A 3 -30.23 32.66 -4.66
C GLU A 3 -29.37 31.45 -5.05
N GLU A 4 -28.20 31.81 -5.60
CA GLU A 4 -26.89 31.22 -5.29
C GLU A 4 -26.76 29.70 -5.39
N GLN A 5 -26.49 29.27 -6.64
CA GLN A 5 -25.54 28.19 -6.88
C GLN A 5 -24.14 28.68 -6.46
N GLU A 6 -23.82 28.57 -5.17
CA GLU A 6 -22.44 28.69 -4.68
C GLU A 6 -21.87 27.29 -4.39
N ASP A 7 -20.86 26.96 -5.20
CA ASP A 7 -19.74 26.06 -4.92
C ASP A 7 -20.04 24.60 -4.52
N ASN A 8 -20.33 23.79 -5.55
CA ASN A 8 -20.01 22.36 -5.54
C ASN A 8 -18.73 22.08 -6.36
N LEU A 9 -17.72 22.94 -6.17
CA LEU A 9 -16.39 22.79 -6.74
C LEU A 9 -15.49 22.15 -5.67
N ASN A 10 -15.05 20.91 -5.92
CA ASN A 10 -14.23 20.02 -5.09
C ASN A 10 -14.95 18.97 -4.23
N GLU A 11 -15.91 18.23 -4.78
CA GLU A 11 -16.05 16.84 -4.32
C GLU A 11 -14.85 16.05 -4.90
N PHE A 12 -13.69 16.19 -4.25
CA PHE A 12 -12.53 15.33 -4.51
C PHE A 12 -12.97 13.90 -4.18
N SER A 13 -13.42 13.18 -5.20
CA SER A 13 -13.87 11.82 -4.99
C SER A 13 -12.66 10.96 -4.70
N CYS A 14 -12.44 10.64 -3.43
CA CYS A 14 -11.32 9.81 -2.96
C CYS A 14 -11.28 8.43 -3.65
N SER A 15 -12.38 8.03 -4.31
CA SER A 15 -12.49 6.82 -5.12
C SER A 15 -11.73 6.86 -6.44
N GLU A 16 -11.30 8.05 -6.92
CA GLU A 16 -10.51 8.19 -8.15
C GLU A 16 -9.05 7.81 -7.94
N PHE A 17 -8.58 7.67 -6.71
CA PHE A 17 -7.18 7.43 -6.42
C PHE A 17 -6.98 6.10 -5.71
N ILE A 18 -5.97 5.36 -6.16
CA ILE A 18 -5.46 4.18 -5.49
C ILE A 18 -3.99 4.36 -5.17
N VAL A 19 -3.55 3.73 -4.09
CA VAL A 19 -2.12 3.58 -3.79
C VAL A 19 -1.79 2.09 -3.82
N THR A 20 -0.75 1.73 -4.57
CA THR A 20 -0.19 0.37 -4.57
C THR A 20 1.04 0.29 -3.67
N ALA A 21 1.22 -0.82 -2.98
CA ALA A 21 2.38 -1.10 -2.14
C ALA A 21 3.21 -2.22 -2.77
N ASN A 22 4.47 -1.94 -3.06
CA ASN A 22 5.41 -2.87 -3.70
C ASN A 22 6.67 -3.02 -2.85
N LEU A 23 7.26 -4.21 -2.82
CA LEU A 23 8.49 -4.47 -2.07
C LEU A 23 9.72 -4.06 -2.90
N TRP A 24 10.65 -3.33 -2.29
CA TRP A 24 11.83 -2.80 -2.97
C TRP A 24 13.10 -3.02 -2.15
N SER A 25 14.24 -3.00 -2.83
CA SER A 25 15.56 -3.03 -2.22
C SER A 25 15.80 -1.79 -1.33
N VAL A 26 16.70 -1.92 -0.37
CA VAL A 26 17.03 -0.86 0.61
C VAL A 26 17.54 0.41 -0.05
N ASP A 27 18.23 0.28 -1.18
CA ASP A 27 18.76 1.36 -2.01
C ASP A 27 17.75 1.96 -3.01
N MET A 28 16.49 1.46 -3.01
CA MET A 28 15.39 1.93 -3.86
C MET A 28 15.60 1.72 -5.37
N THR A 29 16.54 0.84 -5.77
CA THR A 29 16.87 0.64 -7.20
C THR A 29 16.12 -0.53 -7.84
N THR A 30 15.74 -1.54 -7.05
CA THR A 30 15.28 -2.83 -7.58
C THR A 30 13.93 -3.22 -6.97
N PRO A 31 12.89 -3.47 -7.79
CA PRO A 31 11.64 -4.06 -7.31
C PRO A 31 11.90 -5.53 -6.93
N LEU A 32 11.39 -5.95 -5.78
CA LEU A 32 11.59 -7.27 -5.18
C LEU A 32 10.29 -8.05 -5.03
N ASP A 33 9.21 -7.62 -5.69
CA ASP A 33 7.89 -8.27 -5.63
C ASP A 33 7.95 -9.73 -6.07
N MET A 34 8.83 -10.09 -7.01
CA MET A 34 9.06 -11.46 -7.46
C MET A 34 10.42 -11.95 -6.96
N ALA A 35 10.44 -13.02 -6.17
CA ALA A 35 11.69 -13.64 -5.73
C ALA A 35 11.93 -14.95 -6.49
N SER A 36 13.08 -15.05 -7.16
CA SER A 36 13.52 -16.29 -7.80
C SER A 36 13.86 -17.37 -6.75
N PRO A 37 13.48 -18.63 -6.96
CA PRO A 37 14.06 -19.75 -6.23
C PRO A 37 15.53 -19.97 -6.64
N HIS A 38 16.30 -20.67 -5.81
CA HIS A 38 17.74 -20.88 -6.01
C HIS A 38 18.09 -21.33 -7.45
N ARG A 39 19.04 -20.63 -8.09
CA ARG A 39 19.57 -20.96 -9.42
C ARG A 39 20.42 -22.23 -9.35
N SER A 40 19.96 -23.33 -9.94
CA SER A 40 20.84 -24.37 -10.50
C SER A 40 21.02 -24.11 -12.00
N LEU A 41 22.20 -24.45 -12.55
CA LEU A 41 22.63 -24.08 -13.90
C LEU A 41 21.91 -24.84 -15.04
N ASP A 42 20.99 -25.75 -14.72
CA ASP A 42 20.47 -26.76 -15.66
C ASP A 42 18.93 -26.72 -15.86
N TYR A 43 18.26 -25.56 -15.65
CA TYR A 43 16.78 -25.49 -15.56
C TYR A 43 16.06 -25.03 -16.84
N ASP A 44 14.88 -25.60 -17.10
CA ASP A 44 13.90 -25.13 -18.09
C ASP A 44 13.24 -23.81 -17.64
N GLU A 45 13.18 -22.81 -18.55
CA GLU A 45 12.62 -21.48 -18.26
C GLU A 45 11.14 -21.53 -17.85
N SER A 46 10.39 -22.52 -18.33
CA SER A 46 8.96 -22.67 -18.01
C SER A 46 8.70 -23.07 -16.55
N GLU A 47 9.56 -23.92 -15.98
CA GLU A 47 9.53 -24.29 -14.56
C GLU A 47 10.10 -23.18 -13.65
N TRP A 48 11.04 -22.37 -14.17
CA TRP A 48 11.60 -21.21 -13.46
C TRP A 48 10.54 -20.12 -13.24
N LEU A 49 9.80 -19.75 -14.28
CA LEU A 49 8.67 -18.80 -14.16
C LEU A 49 7.59 -19.32 -13.22
N SER A 50 7.32 -20.63 -13.25
CA SER A 50 6.32 -21.28 -12.39
C SER A 50 6.71 -21.32 -10.91
N SER A 51 8.00 -21.14 -10.60
CA SER A 51 8.55 -21.23 -9.24
C SER A 51 8.87 -19.86 -8.63
N MET A 52 8.68 -18.77 -9.38
CA MET A 52 8.67 -17.42 -8.82
C MET A 52 7.49 -17.24 -7.87
N VAL A 53 7.80 -16.86 -6.64
CA VAL A 53 6.79 -16.58 -5.62
C VAL A 53 6.79 -15.09 -5.34
N MET A 54 5.58 -14.51 -5.29
CA MET A 54 5.37 -13.15 -4.80
C MET A 54 5.95 -13.02 -3.38
N SER A 55 6.90 -12.12 -3.19
CA SER A 55 7.60 -11.88 -1.92
C SER A 55 6.71 -11.16 -0.91
N ILE A 56 5.81 -10.31 -1.42
CA ILE A 56 4.75 -9.60 -0.70
C ILE A 56 3.40 -10.30 -0.90
N SER A 57 2.54 -10.27 0.11
CA SER A 57 1.20 -10.88 0.10
C SER A 57 0.24 -10.09 0.98
N GLY A 58 -1.07 -10.34 0.80
CA GLY A 58 -2.13 -9.60 1.47
C GLY A 58 -2.71 -8.49 0.60
N LYS A 59 -3.20 -7.41 1.21
CA LYS A 59 -3.77 -6.23 0.55
C LYS A 59 -2.66 -5.21 0.24
N ASN A 60 -2.19 -5.25 -1.00
CA ASN A 60 -1.16 -4.35 -1.52
C ASN A 60 -1.75 -3.20 -2.37
N VAL A 61 -3.07 -3.01 -2.35
CA VAL A 61 -3.74 -1.86 -2.97
C VAL A 61 -4.70 -1.26 -1.96
N ALA A 62 -4.65 0.06 -1.80
CA ALA A 62 -5.51 0.82 -0.90
C ALA A 62 -6.28 1.89 -1.66
N ASN A 63 -7.57 2.02 -1.34
CA ASN A 63 -8.39 3.15 -1.77
C ASN A 63 -8.25 4.30 -0.78
N GLY A 64 -8.48 5.53 -1.24
CA GLY A 64 -8.51 6.70 -0.38
C GLY A 64 -9.72 6.68 0.55
N VAL A 65 -9.49 6.99 1.83
CA VAL A 65 -10.55 7.19 2.83
C VAL A 65 -10.41 8.58 3.43
N TYR A 66 -11.51 9.34 3.44
CA TYR A 66 -11.53 10.67 4.04
C TYR A 66 -11.69 10.56 5.55
N LEU A 67 -10.69 11.03 6.31
CA LEU A 67 -10.63 10.93 7.77
C LEU A 67 -10.08 12.22 8.37
N GLN A 68 -10.28 12.37 9.68
CA GLN A 68 -9.61 13.38 10.48
C GLN A 68 -8.32 12.80 11.07
N ASP A 69 -7.23 13.56 11.12
CA ASP A 69 -6.00 13.19 11.84
C ASP A 69 -6.07 13.54 13.35
N LEU A 70 -4.98 13.24 14.07
CA LEU A 70 -4.88 13.49 15.52
C LEU A 70 -4.88 14.99 15.89
N ASP A 71 -4.53 15.86 14.95
CA ASP A 71 -4.47 17.31 15.13
C ASP A 71 -5.77 18.00 14.71
N GLY A 72 -6.75 17.24 14.23
CA GLY A 72 -8.07 17.72 13.83
C GLY A 72 -8.18 18.08 12.35
N ASN A 73 -7.16 17.84 11.53
CA ASN A 73 -7.19 18.16 10.11
C ASN A 73 -7.83 17.04 9.30
N MET A 74 -8.67 17.41 8.33
CA MET A 74 -9.27 16.45 7.40
C MET A 74 -8.32 16.16 6.24
N GLY A 75 -8.25 14.89 5.82
CA GLY A 75 -7.40 14.46 4.71
C GLY A 75 -7.80 13.11 4.12
N VAL A 76 -7.18 12.77 2.99
CA VAL A 76 -7.33 11.46 2.35
C VAL A 76 -6.19 10.55 2.78
N PHE A 77 -6.55 9.42 3.39
CA PHE A 77 -5.59 8.45 3.90
C PHE A 77 -5.72 7.11 3.16
N PHE A 78 -4.57 6.49 2.90
CA PHE A 78 -4.46 5.17 2.29
C PHE A 78 -3.88 4.20 3.32
N MET A 79 -4.62 3.14 3.63
CA MET A 79 -4.26 2.23 4.72
C MET A 79 -3.87 0.85 4.21
N PHE A 80 -2.75 0.37 4.71
CA PHE A 80 -2.23 -0.97 4.43
C PHE A 80 -2.18 -1.78 5.73
N ASP A 81 -3.33 -2.34 6.12
CA ASP A 81 -3.52 -3.05 7.39
C ASP A 81 -3.23 -4.56 7.33
N ASP A 82 -2.94 -5.07 6.13
CA ASP A 82 -2.81 -6.48 5.82
C ASP A 82 -1.72 -6.71 4.76
N ILE A 83 -0.48 -6.34 5.08
CA ILE A 83 0.70 -6.65 4.25
C ILE A 83 1.60 -7.62 4.99
N SER A 84 2.06 -8.66 4.29
CA SER A 84 3.02 -9.63 4.79
C SER A 84 4.14 -9.89 3.78
N VAL A 85 5.39 -9.90 4.26
CA VAL A 85 6.58 -10.23 3.47
C VAL A 85 7.09 -11.61 3.89
N LYS A 86 7.32 -12.49 2.91
CA LYS A 86 7.60 -13.92 3.16
C LYS A 86 9.04 -14.22 3.55
N LYS A 87 10.00 -13.49 2.99
CA LYS A 87 11.43 -13.77 3.17
C LYS A 87 12.02 -12.82 4.22
N PRO A 88 12.75 -13.33 5.24
CA PRO A 88 13.51 -12.49 6.14
C PRO A 88 14.56 -11.67 5.40
N GLY A 89 14.76 -10.43 5.83
CA GLY A 89 15.67 -9.49 5.17
C GLY A 89 15.34 -8.05 5.50
N GLU A 90 16.03 -7.13 4.84
CA GLU A 90 15.80 -5.69 4.93
C GLU A 90 15.25 -5.18 3.61
N TYR A 91 14.19 -4.38 3.69
CA TYR A 91 13.43 -3.93 2.53
C TYR A 91 12.92 -2.52 2.74
N ARG A 92 12.41 -1.93 1.67
CA ARG A 92 11.49 -0.79 1.71
C ARG A 92 10.18 -1.17 1.03
N ILE A 93 9.11 -0.48 1.39
CA ILE A 93 7.85 -0.52 0.65
C ILE A 93 7.76 0.76 -0.17
N ARG A 94 7.53 0.62 -1.47
CA ARG A 94 7.21 1.72 -2.36
C ARG A 94 5.69 1.87 -2.45
N PHE A 95 5.19 3.06 -2.19
CA PHE A 95 3.79 3.42 -2.31
C PHE A 95 3.61 4.27 -3.57
N GLY A 96 2.95 3.74 -4.59
CA GLY A 96 2.70 4.44 -5.86
C GLY A 96 1.26 4.93 -5.95
N LEU A 97 1.05 6.23 -6.13
CA LEU A 97 -0.25 6.86 -6.29
C LEU A 97 -0.67 6.85 -7.75
N THR A 98 -1.83 6.27 -8.05
CA THR A 98 -2.39 6.23 -9.41
C THR A 98 -3.80 6.81 -9.40
N ARG A 99 -4.12 7.60 -10.44
CA ARG A 99 -5.49 8.03 -10.70
C ARG A 99 -6.17 7.06 -11.64
N LEU A 100 -7.36 6.60 -11.27
CA LEU A 100 -8.23 5.76 -12.07
C LEU A 100 -9.05 6.63 -13.05
N PRO A 101 -9.20 6.21 -14.31
CA PRO A 101 -10.07 6.90 -15.25
C PRO A 101 -11.54 6.73 -14.83
N VAL A 102 -12.25 7.85 -14.73
CA VAL A 102 -13.65 7.90 -14.25
C VAL A 102 -14.64 7.70 -15.40
N HIS A 103 -14.20 7.95 -16.64
CA HIS A 103 -15.02 7.85 -17.83
C HIS A 103 -14.36 6.98 -18.90
N PHE A 104 -15.14 6.05 -19.45
CA PHE A 104 -14.72 5.17 -20.56
C PHE A 104 -14.30 5.92 -21.83
N SER A 105 -14.63 7.22 -21.95
CA SER A 105 -14.20 8.09 -23.05
C SER A 105 -12.72 8.48 -22.98
N GLU A 106 -12.06 8.29 -21.83
CA GLU A 106 -10.62 8.54 -21.64
C GLU A 106 -9.79 7.34 -22.08
N THR A 107 -10.13 6.74 -23.24
CA THR A 107 -9.49 5.53 -23.78
C THR A 107 -7.99 5.66 -24.08
N GLN A 108 -7.39 6.83 -23.86
CA GLN A 108 -5.95 7.08 -24.03
C GLN A 108 -5.22 7.47 -22.75
N SER A 109 -5.92 7.64 -21.62
CA SER A 109 -5.28 7.83 -20.33
C SER A 109 -4.84 6.47 -19.81
N PHE A 110 -3.66 6.00 -20.23
CA PHE A 110 -3.01 4.86 -19.56
C PHE A 110 -3.00 5.14 -18.05
N LEU A 111 -3.23 4.11 -17.23
CA LEU A 111 -3.08 4.19 -15.77
C LEU A 111 -1.65 4.65 -15.47
N SER A 112 -1.46 5.96 -15.32
CA SER A 112 -0.18 6.58 -15.07
C SER A 112 -0.06 6.81 -13.58
N GLU A 113 1.02 6.27 -13.00
CA GLU A 113 1.41 6.65 -11.66
C GLU A 113 1.71 8.16 -11.65
N LEU A 114 1.07 8.86 -10.72
CA LEU A 114 1.22 10.31 -10.55
C LEU A 114 2.46 10.63 -9.72
N ASP A 115 2.68 9.88 -8.64
CA ASP A 115 3.80 10.06 -7.73
C ASP A 115 4.04 8.80 -6.91
N HIS A 116 5.17 8.74 -6.21
CA HIS A 116 5.48 7.64 -5.30
C HIS A 116 6.38 8.06 -4.15
N VAL A 117 6.30 7.30 -3.06
CA VAL A 117 7.19 7.45 -1.90
C VAL A 117 7.69 6.10 -1.41
N PHE A 118 8.84 6.08 -0.76
CA PHE A 118 9.39 4.90 -0.11
C PHE A 118 9.22 4.99 1.41
N SER A 119 8.89 3.88 2.05
CA SER A 119 8.97 3.75 3.50
C SER A 119 10.42 3.84 3.98
N ASP A 120 10.59 4.04 5.29
CA ASP A 120 11.84 3.69 5.97
C ASP A 120 12.19 2.20 5.78
N VAL A 121 13.45 1.87 6.05
CA VAL A 121 13.91 0.46 6.01
C VAL A 121 13.16 -0.34 7.05
N LEU A 122 12.56 -1.44 6.64
CA LEU A 122 11.90 -2.41 7.51
C LEU A 122 12.68 -3.72 7.54
N THR A 123 12.72 -4.34 8.72
CA THR A 123 13.35 -5.65 8.92
C THR A 123 12.28 -6.73 9.04
N VAL A 124 12.32 -7.70 8.13
CA VAL A 124 11.51 -8.92 8.20
C VAL A 124 12.32 -9.96 8.97
N TYR A 125 11.85 -10.32 10.16
CA TYR A 125 12.54 -11.28 11.02
C TYR A 125 12.13 -12.72 10.68
N SER A 126 13.08 -13.64 10.79
CA SER A 126 12.75 -15.06 10.94
C SER A 126 11.94 -15.28 12.23
N GLY A 127 11.10 -16.32 12.28
CA GLY A 127 10.27 -16.61 13.47
C GLY A 127 11.05 -16.71 14.79
N LYS A 128 12.30 -17.19 14.76
CA LYS A 128 13.17 -17.29 15.95
C LYS A 128 13.71 -15.95 16.46
N LYS A 129 13.81 -14.95 15.58
CA LYS A 129 14.38 -13.62 15.88
C LYS A 129 13.30 -12.54 15.96
N PHE A 130 12.02 -12.91 15.84
CA PHE A 130 10.93 -11.96 15.80
C PHE A 130 10.76 -11.30 17.17
N PRO A 131 10.91 -9.96 17.29
CA PRO A 131 10.86 -9.27 18.58
C PRO A 131 9.46 -9.16 19.16
N GLY A 132 8.44 -9.64 18.44
CA GLY A 132 7.03 -9.52 18.80
C GLY A 132 6.32 -8.47 17.95
N VAL A 133 4.99 -8.45 18.07
CA VAL A 133 4.13 -7.51 17.36
C VAL A 133 4.15 -6.17 18.09
N LEU A 134 4.39 -5.10 17.34
CA LEU A 134 4.31 -3.74 17.87
C LEU A 134 2.86 -3.41 18.25
N PRO A 135 2.63 -2.66 19.35
CA PRO A 135 1.30 -2.17 19.67
C PRO A 135 0.82 -1.19 18.60
N SER A 136 -0.50 -1.12 18.38
CA SER A 136 -1.09 -0.11 17.50
C SER A 136 -0.72 1.31 17.95
N SER A 137 -0.32 2.15 17.01
CA SER A 137 0.02 3.55 17.26
C SER A 137 -1.22 4.36 17.65
N PRO A 138 -1.06 5.56 18.25
CA PRO A 138 -2.19 6.46 18.51
C PRO A 138 -3.02 6.74 17.25
N LEU A 139 -2.35 7.00 16.12
CA LEU A 139 -3.01 7.27 14.83
C LEU A 139 -3.85 6.06 14.36
N SER A 140 -3.30 4.85 14.45
CA SER A 140 -4.06 3.63 14.06
C SER A 140 -5.30 3.42 14.93
N LYS A 141 -5.23 3.71 16.23
CA LYS A 141 -6.39 3.61 17.13
C LYS A 141 -7.43 4.68 16.83
N PHE A 142 -6.97 5.89 16.51
CA PHE A 142 -7.84 7.01 16.16
C PHE A 142 -8.60 6.75 14.86
N PHE A 143 -7.92 6.28 13.81
CA PHE A 143 -8.55 5.89 12.55
C PHE A 143 -9.53 4.72 12.75
N PHE A 144 -9.19 3.73 13.58
CA PHE A 144 -10.11 2.65 13.93
C PHE A 144 -11.41 3.17 14.55
N GLY A 145 -11.32 4.18 15.43
CA GLY A 145 -12.49 4.84 16.02
C GLY A 145 -13.39 5.55 15.01
N GLN A 146 -12.84 5.96 13.86
CA GLN A 146 -13.57 6.58 12.75
C GLN A 146 -14.12 5.55 11.75
N GLY A 147 -13.96 4.25 12.01
CA GLY A 147 -14.41 3.17 11.11
C GLY A 147 -13.39 2.80 10.02
N ALA A 148 -12.18 3.35 10.09
CA ALA A 148 -11.09 3.09 9.17
C ALA A 148 -10.16 1.99 9.74
N ALA A 149 -10.02 0.87 9.01
CA ALA A 149 -9.30 -0.37 9.35
C ALA A 149 -10.07 -1.38 10.21
N LYS A 150 -9.86 -2.68 9.93
CA LYS A 150 -10.57 -3.79 10.60
C LYS A 150 -9.78 -4.48 11.72
N THR A 151 -8.51 -4.11 11.92
CA THR A 151 -7.61 -4.85 12.80
C THR A 151 -7.19 -4.03 14.02
N TYR A 152 -8.09 -3.91 15.00
CA TYR A 152 -7.71 -3.55 16.37
C TYR A 152 -7.32 -4.83 17.13
N LYS A 153 -6.03 -5.04 17.39
CA LYS A 153 -5.58 -6.05 18.36
C LYS A 153 -5.35 -5.36 19.70
N GLY A 154 -6.44 -5.05 20.40
CA GLY A 154 -6.37 -4.73 21.83
C GLY A 154 -5.76 -5.91 22.58
N ARG A 155 -4.85 -5.62 23.54
CA ARG A 155 -4.46 -6.62 24.53
C ARG A 155 -5.73 -7.10 25.25
N LYS A 156 -5.95 -8.41 25.27
CA LYS A 156 -6.79 -9.03 26.31
C LYS A 156 -6.11 -8.86 27.67
#